data_AF-A0A9W6GWQ6-F1
#
_entry.id   AF-A0A9W6GWQ6-F1
#
_cell.length_a   1.000
_cell.length_b   1.000
_cell.length_c   1.000
_cell.angle_alpha   90.00
_cell.angle_beta   90.00
_cell.angle_gamma   90.00
#
_symmetry.space_group_name_H-M   'P 1'
#
loop_
_entity.id
_entity.type
_entity.pdbx_description
1 polymer ?
#
loop_
_entity_poly.entity_id
_entity_poly.type
_entity_poly.pdbx_seq_one_letter_code
_entity_poly.pdbx_strand_id
1 'polypeptide(L)'
;MNFAYMRAAPHARPQIPDRISTRLRMDMSTFDQREDSFEKRYVHDEELRFKAEARRNKLVGLWAAEKLGKTGADAQAYADALVAAEVAADADARVVATVKKDFEAAGVDQSEHQIRRTMDEMLAKAKAEIQAGA
;
A
#
# COMPACT_ATOMS: atom_id res chain seq x y z
N MET A 1 80.60 -21.82 46.71
CA MET A 1 79.82 -22.61 45.74
C MET A 1 78.33 -22.42 46.01
N ASN A 2 77.52 -22.34 44.94
CA ASN A 2 76.05 -22.49 44.84
C ASN A 2 75.23 -21.28 44.37
N PHE A 3 75.26 -21.12 43.04
CA PHE A 3 74.12 -21.06 42.11
C PHE A 3 72.79 -20.41 42.54
N ALA A 4 72.52 -19.27 41.88
CA ALA A 4 71.29 -18.89 41.18
C ALA A 4 70.02 -19.72 41.43
N TYR A 5 68.92 -19.06 41.78
CA TYR A 5 67.63 -19.31 41.13
C TYR A 5 66.77 -18.04 41.09
N MET A 6 66.58 -17.56 39.86
CA MET A 6 65.69 -16.51 39.42
C MET A 6 64.24 -16.96 39.64
N ARG A 7 63.48 -16.19 40.42
CA ARG A 7 62.06 -16.45 40.73
C ARG A 7 61.23 -16.15 39.47
N ALA A 8 60.75 -17.20 38.80
CA ALA A 8 59.88 -17.11 37.64
C ALA A 8 58.52 -16.46 38.00
N ALA A 9 58.11 -15.46 37.22
CA ALA A 9 56.79 -14.84 37.30
C ALA A 9 55.72 -15.79 36.69
N PRO A 10 54.47 -15.75 37.17
CA PRO A 10 53.40 -16.59 36.62
C PRO A 10 53.09 -16.20 35.17
N HIS A 11 53.16 -17.17 34.27
CA HIS A 11 52.81 -17.01 32.86
C HIS A 11 51.32 -16.63 32.71
N ALA A 12 51.05 -15.35 32.48
CA ALA A 12 49.76 -14.90 31.98
C ALA A 12 49.57 -15.44 30.56
N ARG A 13 48.58 -16.33 30.39
CA ARG A 13 48.17 -16.79 29.06
C ARG A 13 47.59 -15.59 28.29
N PRO A 14 48.05 -15.30 27.05
CA PRO A 14 47.41 -14.27 26.26
C PRO A 14 45.99 -14.72 25.91
N GLN A 15 44.99 -13.94 26.33
CA GLN A 15 43.62 -14.07 25.85
C GLN A 15 43.62 -13.70 24.36
N ILE A 16 43.63 -14.70 23.48
CA ILE A 16 43.43 -14.48 22.05
C ILE A 16 41.95 -14.12 21.90
N PRO A 17 41.58 -12.91 21.45
CA PRO A 17 40.19 -12.61 21.19
C PRO A 17 39.72 -13.53 20.07
N ASP A 18 38.67 -14.30 20.34
CA ASP A 18 38.11 -15.30 19.45
C ASP A 18 37.49 -14.60 18.23
N ARG A 19 38.32 -14.34 17.21
CA ARG A 19 37.97 -13.52 16.02
C ARG A 19 36.88 -14.15 15.14
N ILE A 20 36.42 -15.35 15.48
CA ILE A 20 35.37 -16.06 14.75
C ILE A 20 33.97 -15.61 15.20
N SER A 21 33.82 -15.16 16.46
CA SER A 21 32.48 -14.87 17.01
C SER A 21 31.90 -13.51 16.60
N THR A 22 32.74 -12.53 16.26
CA THR A 22 32.29 -11.16 15.93
C THR A 22 31.79 -11.01 14.49
N ARG A 23 32.11 -11.95 13.59
CA ARG A 23 31.76 -11.84 12.16
C ARG A 23 30.38 -12.41 11.81
N LEU A 24 29.84 -13.32 12.63
CA LEU A 24 28.57 -14.00 12.35
C LEU A 24 27.32 -13.26 12.87
N ARG A 25 27.47 -12.23 13.71
CA ARG A 25 26.33 -11.42 14.21
C ARG A 25 25.92 -10.26 13.30
N MET A 26 26.75 -9.88 12.34
CA MET A 26 26.46 -8.74 11.44
C MET A 26 25.79 -9.15 10.13
N ASP A 27 25.79 -10.44 9.78
CA ASP A 27 25.35 -10.92 8.46
C ASP A 27 23.83 -11.14 8.38
N MET A 28 23.23 -11.80 9.39
CA MET A 28 21.77 -11.95 9.52
C MET A 28 21.05 -10.59 9.59
N SER A 29 21.70 -9.57 10.15
CA SER A 29 21.11 -8.24 10.32
C SER A 29 20.84 -7.51 9.00
N THR A 30 21.61 -7.72 7.95
CA THR A 30 21.52 -6.91 6.71
C THR A 30 20.56 -7.50 5.68
N PHE A 31 20.48 -8.83 5.60
CA PHE A 31 19.52 -9.50 4.73
C PHE A 31 18.11 -9.45 5.35
N ASP A 32 17.97 -9.78 6.64
CA ASP A 32 16.70 -9.69 7.36
C ASP A 32 16.14 -8.26 7.35
N GLN A 33 16.97 -7.22 7.51
CA GLN A 33 16.51 -5.83 7.41
C GLN A 33 16.04 -5.43 6.01
N ARG A 34 16.58 -6.05 4.95
CA ARG A 34 16.11 -5.80 3.58
C ARG A 34 14.80 -6.53 3.34
N GLU A 35 14.72 -7.80 3.70
CA GLU A 35 13.51 -8.63 3.60
C GLU A 35 12.33 -7.95 4.33
N ASP A 36 12.53 -7.55 5.58
CA ASP A 36 11.54 -6.89 6.42
C ASP A 36 11.16 -5.48 5.88
N SER A 37 12.08 -4.80 5.17
CA SER A 37 11.78 -3.55 4.46
C SER A 37 10.98 -3.77 3.17
N PHE A 38 11.16 -4.90 2.46
CA PHE A 38 10.39 -5.22 1.27
C PHE A 38 8.96 -5.65 1.62
N GLU A 39 8.78 -6.47 2.64
CA GLU A 39 7.45 -6.87 3.12
C GLU A 39 6.65 -5.67 3.64
N LYS A 40 7.27 -4.81 4.47
CA LYS A 40 6.62 -3.59 4.96
C LYS A 40 6.21 -2.64 3.84
N ARG A 41 7.04 -2.50 2.81
CA ARG A 41 6.70 -1.68 1.63
C ARG A 41 5.57 -2.31 0.82
N TYR A 42 5.59 -3.62 0.62
CA TYR A 42 4.54 -4.31 -0.12
C TYR A 42 3.18 -4.16 0.56
N VAL A 43 3.11 -4.42 1.87
CA VAL A 43 1.87 -4.25 2.66
C VAL A 43 1.38 -2.80 2.61
N HIS A 44 2.29 -1.83 2.74
CA HIS A 44 1.94 -0.42 2.67
C HIS A 44 1.42 -0.01 1.29
N ASP A 45 2.10 -0.42 0.22
CA ASP A 45 1.72 -0.11 -1.16
C ASP A 45 0.37 -0.74 -1.52
N GLU A 46 0.09 -1.96 -1.04
CA GLU A 46 -1.18 -2.65 -1.23
C GLU A 46 -2.32 -1.99 -0.43
N GLU A 47 -2.07 -1.59 0.82
CA GLU A 47 -3.04 -0.85 1.63
C GLU A 47 -3.38 0.52 1.00
N LEU A 48 -2.37 1.25 0.52
CA LEU A 48 -2.56 2.53 -0.18
C LEU A 48 -3.36 2.34 -1.47
N ARG A 49 -3.08 1.28 -2.21
CA ARG A 49 -3.83 0.94 -3.43
C ARG A 49 -5.30 0.65 -3.12
N PHE A 50 -5.58 -0.18 -2.11
CA PHE A 50 -6.95 -0.50 -1.71
C PHE A 50 -7.72 0.75 -1.26
N LYS A 51 -7.08 1.62 -0.47
CA LYS A 51 -7.67 2.91 -0.08
C LYS A 51 -7.94 3.80 -1.29
N ALA A 52 -7.03 3.84 -2.27
CA ALA A 52 -7.17 4.66 -3.48
C ALA A 52 -8.29 4.17 -4.39
N GLU A 53 -8.44 2.86 -4.52
CA GLU A 53 -9.50 2.21 -5.30
C GLU A 53 -10.88 2.51 -4.67
N ALA A 54 -11.05 2.29 -3.36
CA ALA A 54 -12.29 2.61 -2.65
C ALA A 54 -12.65 4.10 -2.74
N ARG A 55 -11.65 4.98 -2.62
CA ARG A 55 -11.83 6.44 -2.74
C ARG A 55 -12.20 6.83 -4.18
N ARG A 56 -11.56 6.25 -5.19
CA ARG A 56 -11.91 6.43 -6.62
C ARG A 56 -13.37 6.07 -6.85
N ASN A 57 -13.83 4.92 -6.36
CA ASN A 57 -15.19 4.46 -6.61
C ASN A 57 -16.24 5.36 -5.94
N LYS A 58 -15.94 5.88 -4.75
CA LYS A 58 -16.77 6.91 -4.12
C LYS A 58 -16.87 8.17 -4.97
N LEU A 59 -15.75 8.68 -5.48
CA LEU A 59 -15.72 9.88 -6.33
C LEU A 59 -16.47 9.66 -7.65
N VAL A 60 -16.29 8.52 -8.31
CA VAL A 60 -17.01 8.14 -9.54
C VAL A 60 -18.50 8.07 -9.28
N GLY A 61 -18.93 7.51 -8.15
CA GLY A 61 -20.34 7.44 -7.81
C GLY A 61 -20.97 8.78 -7.52
N LEU A 62 -20.27 9.68 -6.83
CA LEU A 62 -20.76 11.06 -6.62
C LEU A 62 -20.88 11.82 -7.95
N TRP A 63 -19.90 11.67 -8.83
CA TRP A 63 -19.94 12.26 -10.17
C TRP A 63 -21.12 11.72 -11.00
N ALA A 64 -21.31 10.40 -11.02
CA ALA A 64 -22.42 9.78 -11.74
C ALA A 64 -23.77 10.17 -11.13
N ALA A 65 -23.88 10.24 -9.81
CA ALA A 65 -25.07 10.69 -9.12
C ALA A 65 -25.45 12.13 -9.50
N GLU A 66 -24.48 13.05 -9.58
CA GLU A 66 -24.70 14.42 -10.03
C GLU A 66 -25.28 14.45 -11.46
N LYS A 67 -24.72 13.64 -12.37
CA LYS A 67 -25.22 13.51 -13.75
C LYS A 67 -26.62 12.92 -13.84
N LEU A 68 -26.95 12.02 -12.90
CA LEU A 68 -28.29 11.42 -12.76
C LEU A 68 -29.28 12.36 -12.05
N GLY A 69 -28.87 13.55 -11.63
CA GLY A 69 -29.71 14.49 -10.87
C GLY A 69 -30.01 14.05 -9.44
N LYS A 70 -29.27 13.08 -8.89
CA LYS A 70 -29.36 12.65 -7.49
C LYS A 70 -28.63 13.66 -6.61
N THR A 71 -29.19 13.99 -5.45
CA THR A 71 -28.60 14.95 -4.51
C THR A 71 -28.69 14.45 -3.07
N GLY A 72 -27.89 15.03 -2.17
CA GLY A 72 -27.93 14.72 -0.74
C GLY A 72 -27.70 13.24 -0.45
N ALA A 73 -28.63 12.65 0.31
CA ALA A 73 -28.54 11.25 0.72
C ALA A 73 -28.57 10.26 -0.46
N ASP A 74 -29.31 10.56 -1.53
CA ASP A 74 -29.41 9.68 -2.70
C ASP A 74 -28.10 9.61 -3.48
N ALA A 75 -27.36 10.73 -3.54
CA ALA A 75 -26.04 10.75 -4.17
C ALA A 75 -25.03 9.97 -3.33
N GLN A 76 -25.08 10.11 -2.00
CA GLN A 76 -24.20 9.38 -1.09
C GLN A 76 -24.48 7.88 -1.14
N ALA A 77 -25.74 7.46 -1.12
CA ALA A 77 -26.13 6.06 -1.23
C ALA A 77 -25.69 5.43 -2.57
N TYR A 78 -25.77 6.18 -3.67
CA TYR A 78 -25.28 5.72 -4.97
C TYR A 78 -23.76 5.52 -4.97
N ALA A 79 -23.02 6.46 -4.38
CA ALA A 79 -21.57 6.33 -4.23
C ALA A 79 -21.17 5.13 -3.36
N ASP A 80 -21.86 4.93 -2.24
CA ASP A 80 -21.58 3.81 -1.33
C ASP A 80 -21.89 2.45 -1.97
N ALA A 81 -22.93 2.38 -2.81
CA ALA A 81 -23.25 1.17 -3.58
C ALA A 81 -22.14 0.80 -4.58
N LEU A 82 -21.50 1.80 -5.21
CA LEU A 82 -20.37 1.55 -6.12
C LEU A 82 -19.09 1.17 -5.38
N VAL A 83 -18.85 1.73 -4.19
CA VAL A 83 -17.74 1.29 -3.33
C VAL A 83 -17.94 -0.18 -2.90
N ALA A 84 -19.17 -0.56 -2.53
CA ALA A 84 -19.48 -1.94 -2.17
C ALA A 84 -19.30 -2.93 -3.33
N ALA A 85 -19.42 -2.47 -4.59
CA ALA A 85 -19.20 -3.29 -5.77
C ALA A 85 -17.71 -3.62 -6.02
N GLU A 86 -16.77 -2.97 -5.33
CA GLU A 86 -15.31 -3.17 -5.49
C GLU A 86 -14.80 -4.52 -4.98
N VAL A 87 -15.56 -5.20 -4.12
CA VAL A 87 -15.16 -6.48 -3.52
C VAL A 87 -15.31 -7.65 -4.52
N ALA A 88 -15.85 -7.40 -5.72
CA ALA A 88 -16.08 -8.41 -6.75
C ALA A 88 -14.88 -8.56 -7.70
N ALA A 89 -14.75 -9.76 -8.29
CA ALA A 89 -13.93 -9.92 -9.50
C ALA A 89 -14.45 -8.98 -10.59
N ASP A 90 -13.53 -8.37 -11.36
CA ASP A 90 -13.86 -7.41 -12.42
C ASP A 90 -14.59 -6.13 -11.95
N ALA A 91 -14.31 -5.68 -10.72
CA ALA A 91 -14.87 -4.47 -10.11
C ALA A 91 -14.96 -3.27 -11.08
N ASP A 92 -13.87 -2.94 -11.78
CA ASP A 92 -13.82 -1.82 -12.72
C ASP A 92 -14.84 -1.97 -13.86
N ALA A 93 -14.92 -3.16 -14.46
CA ALA A 93 -15.88 -3.43 -15.53
C ALA A 93 -17.32 -3.35 -15.00
N ARG A 94 -17.54 -3.79 -13.75
CA ARG A 94 -18.85 -3.72 -13.11
C ARG A 94 -19.29 -2.29 -12.81
N VAL A 95 -18.38 -1.44 -12.34
CA VAL A 95 -18.63 0.00 -12.11
C VAL A 95 -19.00 0.67 -13.43
N VAL A 96 -18.20 0.46 -14.48
CA VAL A 96 -18.48 1.01 -15.83
C VAL A 96 -19.85 0.56 -16.34
N ALA A 97 -20.15 -0.75 -16.25
CA ALA A 97 -21.43 -1.28 -16.72
C ALA A 97 -22.63 -0.73 -15.95
N THR A 98 -22.49 -0.53 -14.63
CA THR A 98 -23.54 0.02 -13.78
C THR A 98 -23.82 1.48 -14.13
N VAL A 99 -22.78 2.32 -14.16
CA VAL A 99 -22.89 3.74 -14.50
C VAL A 99 -23.45 3.93 -15.91
N LYS A 100 -22.95 3.16 -16.88
CA LYS A 100 -23.44 3.22 -18.27
C LYS A 100 -24.92 2.89 -18.37
N LYS A 101 -25.36 1.81 -17.71
CA LYS A 101 -26.77 1.41 -17.69
C LYS A 101 -27.66 2.51 -17.08
N ASP A 102 -27.23 3.12 -15.99
CA ASP A 102 -28.00 4.17 -15.32
C ASP A 102 -28.07 5.44 -16.17
N PHE A 103 -26.98 5.80 -16.85
CA PHE A 103 -26.96 6.91 -17.80
C PHE A 103 -27.86 6.68 -19.00
N GLU A 104 -27.84 5.48 -19.59
CA GLU A 104 -28.77 5.10 -20.67
C GLU A 104 -30.23 5.21 -20.22
N ALA A 105 -30.55 4.75 -19.01
CA ALA A 105 -31.89 4.84 -18.44
C ALA A 105 -32.33 6.29 -18.16
N ALA A 106 -31.40 7.17 -17.79
CA ALA A 106 -31.65 8.58 -17.52
C ALA A 106 -31.54 9.50 -18.76
N GLY A 107 -31.14 8.97 -19.91
CA GLY A 107 -30.90 9.74 -21.13
C GLY A 107 -29.66 10.65 -21.08
N VAL A 108 -28.68 10.31 -20.24
CA VAL A 108 -27.41 11.03 -20.13
C VAL A 108 -26.46 10.56 -21.23
N ASP A 109 -26.03 11.47 -22.10
CA ASP A 109 -25.07 11.16 -23.17
C ASP A 109 -23.64 11.07 -22.63
N GLN A 110 -23.23 9.85 -22.28
CA GLN A 110 -21.87 9.51 -21.88
C GLN A 110 -21.47 8.15 -22.45
N SER A 111 -20.46 8.16 -23.31
CA SER A 111 -19.85 6.95 -23.85
C SER A 111 -19.04 6.20 -22.77
N GLU A 112 -18.88 4.91 -22.98
CA GLU A 112 -18.06 4.06 -22.11
C GLU A 112 -16.60 4.57 -21.99
N HIS A 113 -16.04 5.09 -23.08
CA HIS A 113 -14.71 5.68 -23.08
C HIS A 113 -14.61 6.92 -22.17
N GLN A 114 -15.65 7.77 -22.14
CA GLN A 114 -15.68 8.93 -21.24
C GLN A 114 -15.83 8.51 -19.79
N ILE A 115 -16.62 7.47 -19.50
CA ILE A 115 -16.75 6.90 -18.16
C ILE A 115 -15.40 6.39 -17.67
N ARG A 116 -14.70 5.57 -18.47
CA ARG A 116 -13.37 5.04 -18.12
C ARG A 116 -12.34 6.15 -17.91
N ARG A 117 -12.31 7.15 -18.79
CA ARG A 117 -11.44 8.32 -18.62
C ARG A 117 -11.72 9.04 -17.29
N THR A 118 -13.00 9.19 -16.94
CA THR A 118 -13.37 9.83 -15.67
C THR A 118 -12.90 8.98 -14.48
N MET A 119 -12.98 7.65 -14.56
CA MET A 119 -12.42 6.77 -13.52
C MET A 119 -10.92 6.96 -13.35
N ASP A 120 -10.16 7.11 -14.43
CA ASP A 120 -8.71 7.38 -14.36
C ASP A 120 -8.41 8.74 -13.72
N GLU A 121 -9.16 9.77 -14.09
CA GLU A 121 -9.04 11.11 -13.50
C GLU A 121 -9.37 11.10 -12.00
N MET A 122 -10.40 10.35 -11.59
CA MET A 122 -10.75 10.21 -10.17
C MET A 122 -9.75 9.35 -9.41
N LEU A 123 -9.12 8.37 -10.05
CA LEU A 123 -8.03 7.59 -9.44
C LEU A 123 -6.81 8.46 -9.15
N ALA A 124 -6.45 9.34 -10.09
CA ALA A 124 -5.36 10.29 -9.89
C ALA A 124 -5.66 11.24 -8.71
N LYS A 125 -6.91 11.74 -8.61
CA LYS A 125 -7.36 12.55 -7.48
C LYS A 125 -7.34 11.79 -6.16
N ALA A 126 -7.87 10.56 -6.13
CA ALA A 126 -7.88 9.71 -4.96
C ALA A 126 -6.47 9.45 -4.41
N LYS A 127 -5.51 9.16 -5.29
CA LYS A 127 -4.10 9.00 -4.91
C LYS A 127 -3.52 10.28 -4.30
N ALA A 128 -3.81 11.43 -4.89
CA ALA A 128 -3.37 12.72 -4.37
C ALA A 128 -3.98 13.03 -2.99
N GLU A 129 -5.26 12.73 -2.78
CA GLU A 129 -5.94 12.92 -1.48
C GLU A 129 -5.35 12.03 -0.38
N ILE A 130 -5.05 10.77 -0.69
CA ILE A 130 -4.43 9.83 0.26
C ILE A 130 -3.02 10.26 0.62
N GLN A 131 -2.24 10.73 -0.36
CA GLN A 131 -0.91 11.30 -0.11
C GLN A 131 -0.96 12.58 0.73
N ALA A 132 -2.04 13.35 0.62
CA ALA A 132 -2.26 14.57 1.40
C ALA A 132 -2.80 14.30 2.83
N GLY A 133 -3.19 13.05 3.16
CA GLY A 133 -3.63 12.65 4.50
C GLY A 133 -5.08 13.00 4.86
N ALA A 134 -5.98 13.08 3.87
CA ALA A 134 -7.40 13.37 4.06
C ALA A 134 -8.24 12.16 4.52
#